data_AF-A0AAV4JLW1-F1
#
_entry.id   AF-A0AAV4JLW1-F1
#
_cell.length_a   1.000
_cell.length_b   1.000
_cell.length_c   1.000
_cell.angle_alpha   90.00
_cell.angle_beta   90.00
_cell.angle_gamma   90.00
#
_symmetry.space_group_name_H-M   'P 1'
#
loop_
_entity.id
_entity.type
_entity.pdbx_description
1 polymer ?
#
loop_
_entity_poly.entity_id
_entity_poly.type
_entity_poly.pdbx_seq_one_letter_code
_entity_poly.pdbx_strand_id
1 'polypeptide(L)'
;MRCYRRLLKIPWTKNKSNKEIIQMADVGERLLQQLMKLKLRYAGHIKRGSSGPLLQLSLEGKIEEKRGQGRTRRNWMDDVKEWSGSTSYGDAKRKAANREEWRDMIRLAHLVPPLILFLAKHPIVSNYDLSFFKKILVGAAPLGQDLITEVLKRHPNLESIIQGYGLTETSPGLCISTSQTLGSVGPPLPNTLLTIVDPESQKVLGVGEHGEICVKGPQVMLGYYKNQEATDNMITSDGWMYTGDIGYFDEDGMVYVEDRLKELIKYKGTQVAPAELEALLLTHPDIQDAAVVGVPDQAAGELPRAFVVVKPGSDLTEEQVASFVEGKVASWKKLRGGVQFLKEIPKSPSGKILRRVIRADYL
;
A
#
# COMPACT_ATOMS: atom_id res chain seq x y z
N MET A 1 5.12 -14.28 -13.84
CA MET A 1 6.37 -13.64 -14.34
C MET A 1 6.36 -13.19 -15.82
N ARG A 2 5.74 -13.90 -16.79
CA ARG A 2 5.74 -13.47 -18.21
C ARG A 2 4.86 -12.23 -18.52
N CYS A 3 3.86 -11.91 -17.68
CA CYS A 3 2.98 -10.75 -17.87
C CYS A 3 3.61 -9.40 -17.51
N TYR A 4 4.54 -9.35 -16.56
CA TYR A 4 5.19 -8.10 -16.10
C TYR A 4 6.23 -7.54 -17.08
N ARG A 5 6.88 -8.40 -17.88
CA ARG A 5 7.93 -8.01 -18.86
C ARG A 5 7.47 -7.06 -19.97
N ARG A 6 6.16 -7.01 -20.26
CA ARG A 6 5.61 -6.17 -21.34
C ARG A 6 5.25 -4.75 -20.89
N LEU A 7 5.09 -4.51 -19.59
CA LEU A 7 4.62 -3.24 -19.03
C LEU A 7 5.70 -2.14 -18.99
N LEU A 8 6.98 -2.50 -18.94
CA LEU A 8 8.08 -1.54 -18.69
C LEU A 8 8.91 -1.13 -19.92
N LYS A 9 8.68 -1.72 -21.12
CA LYS A 9 9.43 -1.42 -22.37
C LYS A 9 10.94 -1.16 -22.18
N ILE A 10 11.64 -2.03 -21.45
CA ILE A 10 13.10 -1.95 -21.27
C ILE A 10 13.78 -2.56 -22.52
N PRO A 11 14.62 -1.83 -23.27
CA PRO A 11 15.41 -2.41 -24.36
C PRO A 11 16.48 -3.35 -23.79
N TRP A 12 16.61 -4.50 -24.43
CA TRP A 12 17.56 -5.54 -24.02
C TRP A 12 18.99 -5.11 -24.38
N THR A 13 19.79 -4.73 -23.39
CA THR A 13 21.25 -4.85 -23.52
C THR A 13 21.71 -5.97 -22.60
N LYS A 14 22.36 -6.94 -23.21
CA LYS A 14 22.89 -8.14 -22.57
C LYS A 14 24.12 -7.72 -21.75
N ASN A 15 23.92 -7.19 -20.54
CA ASN A 15 25.02 -7.05 -19.60
C ASN A 15 24.61 -7.51 -18.20
N LYS A 16 25.19 -8.64 -17.80
CA LYS A 16 25.11 -9.21 -16.45
C LYS A 16 25.94 -8.33 -15.51
N SER A 17 25.38 -7.26 -14.94
CA SER A 17 25.94 -6.64 -13.72
C SER A 17 25.13 -5.53 -13.05
N ASN A 18 24.07 -4.96 -13.64
CA ASN A 18 23.31 -3.89 -12.96
C ASN A 18 21.93 -4.35 -12.51
N LYS A 19 21.77 -4.51 -11.19
CA LYS A 19 20.44 -4.54 -10.54
C LYS A 19 19.84 -3.13 -10.69
N GLU A 20 18.99 -2.93 -11.69
CA GLU A 20 18.26 -1.67 -11.85
C GLU A 20 17.24 -1.50 -10.71
N ILE A 21 17.61 -0.72 -9.71
CA ILE A 21 16.72 -0.24 -8.65
C ILE A 21 15.90 0.90 -9.25
N ILE A 22 14.58 0.70 -9.40
CA ILE A 22 13.66 1.75 -9.84
C ILE A 22 13.38 2.63 -8.63
N GLN A 23 13.74 3.91 -8.68
CA GLN A 23 13.47 4.84 -7.58
C GLN A 23 11.96 5.06 -7.40
N MET A 24 11.48 5.06 -6.15
CA MET A 24 10.06 5.27 -5.82
C MET A 24 9.55 6.64 -6.33
N ALA A 25 10.43 7.66 -6.39
CA ALA A 25 10.14 8.95 -7.00
C ALA A 25 9.81 8.81 -8.50
N ASP A 26 10.58 8.01 -9.25
CA ASP A 26 10.30 7.73 -10.66
C ASP A 26 9.01 6.92 -10.85
N VAL A 27 8.66 6.05 -9.90
CA VAL A 27 7.39 5.31 -9.93
C VAL A 27 6.22 6.26 -9.68
N GLY A 28 6.33 7.13 -8.67
CA GLY A 28 5.33 8.14 -8.32
C GLY A 28 5.12 9.17 -9.42
N GLU A 29 6.18 9.68 -10.03
CA GLU A 29 6.07 10.61 -11.16
C GLU A 29 5.48 9.92 -12.40
N ARG A 30 5.88 8.68 -12.72
CA ARG A 30 5.27 7.91 -13.81
C ARG A 30 3.79 7.66 -13.57
N LEU A 31 3.37 7.41 -12.33
CA LEU A 31 1.97 7.32 -11.95
C LEU A 31 1.24 8.63 -12.24
N LEU A 32 1.74 9.77 -11.74
CA LEU A 32 1.13 11.09 -11.99
C LEU A 32 0.99 11.37 -13.50
N GLN A 33 2.04 11.10 -14.28
CA GLN A 33 1.99 11.25 -15.73
C GLN A 33 0.97 10.32 -16.41
N GLN A 34 0.83 9.07 -15.95
CA GLN A 34 -0.19 8.14 -16.48
C GLN A 34 -1.60 8.61 -16.14
N LEU A 35 -1.83 9.08 -14.91
CA LEU A 35 -3.11 9.63 -14.47
C LEU A 35 -3.53 10.84 -15.31
N MET A 36 -2.60 11.77 -15.57
CA MET A 36 -2.86 12.92 -16.44
C MET A 36 -3.11 12.52 -17.90
N LYS A 37 -2.37 11.53 -18.42
CA LYS A 37 -2.60 11.00 -19.79
C LYS A 37 -3.97 10.36 -19.93
N LEU A 38 -4.44 9.65 -18.91
CA LEU A 38 -5.79 9.06 -18.89
C LEU A 38 -6.88 10.14 -18.86
N LYS A 39 -6.72 11.16 -18.01
CA LYS A 39 -7.59 12.36 -17.97
C LYS A 39 -7.75 12.97 -19.36
N LEU A 40 -6.64 13.15 -20.09
CA LEU A 40 -6.63 13.74 -21.43
C LEU A 40 -7.23 12.81 -22.51
N ARG A 41 -6.94 11.50 -22.47
CA ARG A 41 -7.47 10.52 -23.45
C ARG A 41 -8.99 10.41 -23.39
N TYR A 42 -9.57 10.41 -22.20
CA TYR A 42 -11.02 10.27 -22.04
C TYR A 42 -11.80 11.53 -22.41
N ALA A 43 -11.24 12.71 -22.13
CA ALA A 43 -11.76 13.97 -22.65
C ALA A 43 -11.88 13.97 -24.19
N GLY A 44 -11.07 13.16 -24.89
CA GLY A 44 -11.16 12.94 -26.34
C GLY A 44 -12.23 11.94 -26.80
N HIS A 45 -12.54 10.91 -26.01
CA HIS A 45 -13.57 9.91 -26.34
C HIS A 45 -15.00 10.44 -26.16
N ILE A 46 -15.25 11.24 -25.11
CA ILE A 46 -16.59 11.82 -24.84
C ILE A 46 -17.01 12.80 -25.93
N LYS A 47 -16.06 13.51 -26.57
CA LYS A 47 -16.32 14.32 -27.77
C LYS A 47 -16.95 13.54 -28.94
N ARG A 48 -16.86 12.19 -28.93
CA ARG A 48 -17.45 11.31 -29.95
C ARG A 48 -18.82 10.72 -29.54
N GLY A 49 -19.44 11.22 -28.47
CA GLY A 49 -20.84 10.89 -28.12
C GLY A 49 -21.07 9.53 -27.45
N SER A 50 -20.02 8.87 -26.94
CA SER A 50 -20.16 7.61 -26.20
C SER A 50 -20.26 7.85 -24.68
N SER A 51 -21.31 7.34 -24.05
CA SER A 51 -21.44 7.26 -22.58
C SER A 51 -20.26 6.49 -21.98
N GLY A 52 -19.48 7.15 -21.13
CA GLY A 52 -18.22 6.62 -20.62
C GLY A 52 -18.42 5.66 -19.44
N PRO A 53 -17.83 4.44 -19.43
CA PRO A 53 -17.84 3.56 -18.27
C PRO A 53 -17.00 4.09 -17.10
N LEU A 54 -17.39 3.70 -15.87
CA LEU A 54 -16.59 3.84 -14.65
C LEU A 54 -15.29 3.03 -14.81
N LEU A 55 -14.12 3.68 -14.72
CA LEU A 55 -12.82 3.03 -14.83
C LEU A 55 -12.12 2.93 -13.48
N GLN A 56 -11.77 1.70 -13.12
CA GLN A 56 -10.97 1.33 -11.96
C GLN A 56 -9.49 1.19 -12.39
N LEU A 57 -8.59 1.92 -11.73
CA LEU A 57 -7.15 1.79 -11.94
C LEU A 57 -6.56 0.86 -10.87
N SER A 58 -6.07 -0.31 -11.29
CA SER A 58 -5.20 -1.18 -10.52
C SER A 58 -3.76 -1.10 -11.05
N LEU A 59 -2.77 -1.12 -10.15
CA LEU A 59 -1.34 -1.19 -10.50
C LEU A 59 -0.95 -2.51 -11.20
N GLU A 60 -1.88 -3.46 -11.34
CA GLU A 60 -1.76 -4.60 -12.26
C GLU A 60 -2.18 -4.23 -13.68
N GLY A 61 -1.43 -3.33 -14.33
CA GLY A 61 -1.80 -2.71 -15.60
C GLY A 61 -2.34 -3.66 -16.69
N LYS A 62 -3.67 -3.83 -16.72
CA LYS A 62 -4.51 -4.12 -17.87
C LYS A 62 -5.91 -3.58 -17.59
N ILE A 63 -6.35 -2.64 -18.41
CA ILE A 63 -7.77 -2.30 -18.55
C ILE A 63 -8.37 -3.44 -19.39
N GLU A 64 -9.16 -4.32 -18.80
CA GLU A 64 -10.01 -5.24 -19.59
C GLU A 64 -11.21 -4.47 -20.12
N GLU A 65 -11.07 -3.96 -21.34
CA GLU A 65 -12.21 -3.51 -22.13
C GLU A 65 -12.87 -4.76 -22.71
N LYS A 66 -13.99 -5.23 -22.14
CA LYS A 66 -14.84 -6.22 -22.81
C LYS A 66 -15.47 -5.56 -24.04
N ARG A 67 -14.82 -5.69 -25.18
CA ARG A 67 -15.42 -5.40 -26.49
C ARG A 67 -15.36 -6.63 -27.38
N GLY A 68 -16.51 -6.96 -27.95
CA GLY A 68 -16.72 -8.07 -28.87
C GLY A 68 -15.79 -8.02 -30.08
N GLN A 69 -15.66 -9.19 -30.69
CA GLN A 69 -14.81 -9.58 -31.81
C GLN A 69 -14.60 -8.50 -32.91
N GLY A 70 -13.36 -8.35 -33.37
CA GLY A 70 -13.03 -7.68 -34.64
C GLY A 70 -11.68 -6.94 -34.65
N ARG A 71 -10.75 -7.35 -35.52
CA ARG A 71 -9.36 -6.86 -35.63
C ARG A 71 -9.23 -5.40 -36.13
N THR A 72 -8.19 -4.69 -35.68
CA THR A 72 -7.02 -4.25 -36.50
C THR A 72 -5.98 -3.53 -35.63
N ARG A 73 -4.69 -3.90 -35.78
CA ARG A 73 -3.56 -3.23 -35.13
C ARG A 73 -3.15 -2.02 -35.95
N ARG A 74 -3.39 -0.81 -35.45
CA ARG A 74 -2.75 0.43 -35.93
C ARG A 74 -1.69 0.86 -34.93
N ASN A 75 -0.54 1.34 -35.42
CA ASN A 75 0.60 1.72 -34.60
C ASN A 75 0.42 3.16 -34.08
N TRP A 76 0.33 3.32 -32.77
CA TRP A 76 -0.04 4.57 -32.10
C TRP A 76 0.96 5.72 -32.30
N MET A 77 2.20 5.46 -32.71
CA MET A 77 3.17 6.54 -33.02
C MET A 77 2.74 7.40 -34.22
N ASP A 78 1.93 6.84 -35.13
CA ASP A 78 1.46 7.56 -36.32
C ASP A 78 0.35 8.56 -35.96
N ASP A 79 -0.55 8.20 -35.04
CA ASP A 79 -1.62 9.08 -34.54
C ASP A 79 -1.08 10.26 -33.70
N VAL A 80 0.08 10.10 -33.06
CA VAL A 80 0.72 11.15 -32.24
C VAL A 80 1.40 12.22 -33.11
N LYS A 81 1.96 11.83 -34.26
CA LYS A 81 2.57 12.78 -35.20
C LYS A 81 1.52 13.69 -35.81
N GLU A 82 0.35 13.15 -36.13
CA GLU A 82 -0.78 13.91 -36.68
C GLU A 82 -1.36 14.93 -35.66
N TRP A 83 -1.26 14.65 -34.36
CA TRP A 83 -1.74 15.54 -33.29
C TRP A 83 -0.79 16.69 -32.95
N SER A 84 0.48 16.64 -33.35
CA SER A 84 1.48 17.68 -33.08
C SER A 84 1.39 18.92 -34.01
N GLY A 85 0.34 19.00 -34.84
CA GLY A 85 -0.01 20.21 -35.59
C GLY A 85 -0.43 21.36 -34.67
N SER A 86 0.55 22.14 -34.23
CA SER A 86 0.43 23.49 -33.67
C SER A 86 -0.72 23.71 -32.67
N THR A 87 -0.50 23.39 -31.39
CA THR A 87 -1.28 24.05 -30.33
C THR A 87 -0.41 24.15 -29.09
N SER A 88 -0.08 25.37 -28.67
CA SER A 88 0.77 25.61 -27.50
C SER A 88 0.10 25.10 -26.22
N TYR A 89 0.89 24.73 -25.20
CA TYR A 89 0.41 24.35 -23.87
C TYR A 89 -0.54 25.39 -23.25
N GLY A 90 -0.38 26.68 -23.61
CA GLY A 90 -1.26 27.77 -23.18
C GLY A 90 -2.68 27.70 -23.76
N ASP A 91 -2.83 27.26 -25.01
CA ASP A 91 -4.14 27.15 -25.68
C ASP A 91 -4.94 25.95 -25.18
N ALA A 92 -4.25 24.87 -24.81
CA ALA A 92 -4.85 23.72 -24.13
C ALA A 92 -5.39 24.11 -22.74
N LYS A 93 -4.67 24.99 -22.02
CA LYS A 93 -5.07 25.53 -20.71
C LYS A 93 -6.30 26.43 -20.82
N ARG A 94 -6.36 27.30 -21.85
CA ARG A 94 -7.48 28.21 -22.10
C ARG A 94 -8.76 27.47 -22.54
N LYS A 95 -8.63 26.43 -23.37
CA LYS A 95 -9.76 25.54 -23.71
C LYS A 95 -10.18 24.61 -22.56
N ALA A 96 -9.33 24.41 -21.55
CA ALA A 96 -9.65 23.67 -20.34
C ALA A 96 -10.42 24.50 -19.29
N ALA A 97 -10.38 25.83 -19.36
CA ALA A 97 -11.04 26.70 -18.39
C ALA A 97 -12.59 26.73 -18.51
N ASN A 98 -13.15 26.44 -19.68
CA ASN A 98 -14.62 26.46 -19.91
C ASN A 98 -15.32 25.12 -19.60
N ARG A 99 -14.86 24.36 -18.60
CA ARG A 99 -15.16 22.92 -18.45
C ARG A 99 -15.68 22.51 -17.06
N GLU A 100 -16.79 23.08 -16.61
CA GLU A 100 -17.45 22.61 -15.37
C GLU A 100 -18.06 21.20 -15.50
N GLU A 101 -18.37 20.73 -16.71
CA GLU A 101 -18.99 19.42 -16.96
C GLU A 101 -18.02 18.22 -17.02
N TRP A 102 -16.70 18.45 -16.92
CA TRP A 102 -15.69 17.41 -17.18
C TRP A 102 -15.17 16.72 -15.92
N ARG A 103 -15.85 16.97 -14.79
CA ARG A 103 -15.49 16.53 -13.43
C ARG A 103 -15.66 15.02 -13.17
N ASP A 104 -16.21 14.26 -14.12
CA ASP A 104 -16.60 12.86 -13.88
C ASP A 104 -15.57 11.81 -14.33
N MET A 105 -14.29 12.19 -14.41
CA MET A 105 -13.22 11.32 -14.90
C MET A 105 -12.39 10.75 -13.75
N ILE A 106 -12.42 9.42 -13.57
CA ILE A 106 -11.66 8.62 -12.57
C ILE A 106 -11.87 9.09 -11.13
N ARG A 107 -12.95 8.61 -10.51
CA ARG A 107 -13.27 8.90 -9.11
C ARG A 107 -12.57 7.98 -8.10
N LEU A 108 -12.04 6.83 -8.52
CA LEU A 108 -11.42 5.82 -7.65
C LEU A 108 -10.03 5.40 -8.15
N ALA A 109 -9.01 5.42 -7.26
CA ALA A 109 -7.69 4.84 -7.51
C ALA A 109 -7.40 3.67 -6.57
N HIS A 110 -6.75 2.61 -7.06
CA HIS A 110 -6.18 1.56 -6.20
C HIS A 110 -4.68 1.80 -6.06
N LEU A 111 -4.24 2.03 -4.83
CA LEU A 111 -2.86 2.38 -4.50
C LEU A 111 -2.32 1.48 -3.38
N VAL A 112 -1.01 1.57 -3.16
CA VAL A 112 -0.30 0.92 -2.06
C VAL A 112 0.25 1.98 -1.10
N PRO A 113 0.50 1.66 0.19
CA PRO A 113 0.89 2.66 1.19
C PRO A 113 2.07 3.57 0.81
N PRO A 114 3.15 3.11 0.14
CA PRO A 114 4.23 4.01 -0.28
C PRO A 114 3.79 5.11 -1.26
N LEU A 115 2.77 4.85 -2.09
CA LEU A 115 2.21 5.85 -3.00
C LEU A 115 1.32 6.85 -2.25
N ILE A 116 0.67 6.42 -1.17
CA ILE A 116 -0.07 7.32 -0.27
C ILE A 116 0.91 8.27 0.44
N LEU A 117 2.04 7.74 0.92
CA LEU A 117 3.13 8.55 1.48
C LEU A 117 3.67 9.56 0.46
N PHE A 118 3.87 9.13 -0.78
CA PHE A 118 4.26 10.02 -1.87
C PHE A 118 3.23 11.13 -2.11
N LEU A 119 1.94 10.80 -2.18
CA LEU A 119 0.85 11.78 -2.35
C LEU A 119 0.74 12.75 -1.17
N ALA A 120 1.06 12.30 0.04
CA ALA A 120 1.08 13.11 1.24
C ALA A 120 2.25 14.09 1.26
N LYS A 121 3.47 13.63 0.97
CA LYS A 121 4.70 14.36 1.32
C LYS A 121 5.49 14.91 0.13
N HIS A 122 5.41 14.33 -1.06
CA HIS A 122 6.32 14.70 -2.14
C HIS A 122 5.96 16.07 -2.76
N PRO A 123 6.90 17.01 -2.95
CA PRO A 123 6.60 18.35 -3.46
C PRO A 123 6.01 18.35 -4.87
N ILE A 124 6.47 17.45 -5.76
CA ILE A 124 6.01 17.37 -7.16
C ILE A 124 4.49 17.19 -7.29
N VAL A 125 3.84 16.60 -6.28
CA VAL A 125 2.40 16.34 -6.29
C VAL A 125 1.60 17.65 -6.40
N SER A 126 2.12 18.75 -5.85
CA SER A 126 1.49 20.09 -5.94
C SER A 126 1.50 20.66 -7.37
N ASN A 127 2.30 20.11 -8.28
CA ASN A 127 2.36 20.54 -9.68
C ASN A 127 1.25 19.89 -10.55
N TYR A 128 0.46 18.98 -9.98
CA TYR A 128 -0.57 18.23 -10.69
C TYR A 128 -1.96 18.48 -10.09
N ASP A 129 -2.96 18.68 -10.95
CA ASP A 129 -4.35 18.80 -10.54
C ASP A 129 -4.98 17.41 -10.34
N LEU A 130 -5.04 16.97 -9.08
CA LEU A 130 -5.61 15.69 -8.64
C LEU A 130 -7.07 15.80 -8.14
N SER A 131 -7.73 16.95 -8.36
CA SER A 131 -9.11 17.22 -7.86
C SER A 131 -10.19 16.27 -8.39
N PHE A 132 -9.86 15.46 -9.40
CA PHE A 132 -10.76 14.50 -10.01
C PHE A 132 -10.92 13.20 -9.20
N PHE A 133 -9.98 12.89 -8.29
CA PHE A 133 -10.12 11.75 -7.39
C PHE A 133 -11.10 12.05 -6.27
N LYS A 134 -12.05 11.12 -6.05
CA LYS A 134 -12.99 11.18 -4.93
C LYS A 134 -12.67 10.17 -3.86
N LYS A 135 -12.15 9.00 -4.24
CA LYS A 135 -11.84 7.91 -3.33
C LYS A 135 -10.51 7.26 -3.71
N ILE A 136 -9.77 6.78 -2.72
CA ILE A 136 -8.58 5.95 -2.93
C ILE A 136 -8.80 4.66 -2.15
N LEU A 137 -8.69 3.50 -2.81
CA LEU A 137 -8.60 2.22 -2.14
C LEU A 137 -7.12 1.86 -1.94
N VAL A 138 -6.75 1.51 -0.71
CA VAL A 138 -5.40 1.13 -0.31
C VAL A 138 -5.45 -0.27 0.27
N GLY A 139 -4.46 -1.10 -0.01
CA GLY A 139 -4.32 -2.41 0.61
C GLY A 139 -2.89 -2.90 0.60
N ALA A 140 -2.72 -4.19 0.86
CA ALA A 140 -1.45 -4.93 0.87
C ALA A 140 -0.47 -4.64 2.03
N ALA A 141 -0.57 -3.49 2.71
CA ALA A 141 0.18 -3.20 3.92
C ALA A 141 -0.58 -2.22 4.82
N PRO A 142 -0.30 -2.20 6.14
CA PRO A 142 -0.92 -1.27 7.09
C PRO A 142 -0.73 0.19 6.67
N LEU A 143 -1.74 1.01 6.89
CA LEU A 143 -1.70 2.46 6.64
C LEU A 143 -2.05 3.19 7.93
N GLY A 144 -1.11 3.99 8.45
CA GLY A 144 -1.33 4.75 9.68
C GLY A 144 -2.39 5.84 9.53
N GLN A 145 -3.18 6.07 10.58
CA GLN A 145 -4.24 7.09 10.63
C GLN A 145 -3.72 8.50 10.33
N ASP A 146 -2.52 8.84 10.82
CA ASP A 146 -1.90 10.14 10.59
C ASP A 146 -1.60 10.39 9.12
N LEU A 147 -1.14 9.35 8.41
CA LEU A 147 -0.87 9.45 6.98
C LEU A 147 -2.18 9.63 6.17
N ILE A 148 -3.26 8.98 6.58
CA ILE A 148 -4.59 9.19 5.98
C ILE A 148 -5.03 10.64 6.16
N THR A 149 -4.91 11.16 7.39
CA THR A 149 -5.25 12.54 7.73
C THR A 149 -4.46 13.55 6.91
N GLU A 150 -3.14 13.35 6.75
CA GLU A 150 -2.28 14.24 5.99
C GLU A 150 -2.64 14.28 4.50
N VAL A 151 -2.99 13.13 3.90
CA VAL A 151 -3.44 13.08 2.51
C VAL A 151 -4.78 13.78 2.32
N LEU A 152 -5.75 13.53 3.19
CA LEU A 152 -7.07 14.17 3.12
C LEU A 152 -6.96 15.69 3.29
N LYS A 153 -6.07 16.16 4.18
CA LYS A 153 -5.77 17.58 4.36
C LYS A 153 -5.14 18.20 3.12
N ARG A 154 -4.19 17.50 2.48
CA ARG A 154 -3.51 18.00 1.27
C ARG A 154 -4.41 17.98 0.03
N HIS A 155 -5.36 17.05 -0.04
CA HIS A 155 -6.26 16.84 -1.18
C HIS A 155 -7.73 16.95 -0.76
N PRO A 156 -8.28 18.16 -0.55
CA PRO A 156 -9.60 18.35 0.04
C PRO A 156 -10.78 17.87 -0.85
N ASN A 157 -10.52 17.57 -2.12
CA ASN A 157 -11.53 16.97 -3.01
C ASN A 157 -11.69 15.46 -2.79
N LEU A 158 -10.75 14.83 -2.09
CA LEU A 158 -10.78 13.42 -1.75
C LEU A 158 -11.75 13.21 -0.59
N GLU A 159 -12.82 12.49 -0.86
CA GLU A 159 -13.91 12.21 0.09
C GLU A 159 -13.51 11.12 1.09
N SER A 160 -12.68 10.15 0.68
CA SER A 160 -12.27 9.05 1.57
C SER A 160 -11.04 8.28 1.08
N ILE A 161 -10.32 7.71 2.03
CA ILE A 161 -9.36 6.63 1.81
C ILE A 161 -9.97 5.35 2.39
N ILE A 162 -10.23 4.39 1.51
CA ILE A 162 -10.76 3.07 1.82
C ILE A 162 -9.58 2.12 2.02
N GLN A 163 -9.57 1.36 3.10
CA GLN A 163 -8.58 0.31 3.33
C GLN A 163 -9.18 -1.05 3.01
N GLY A 164 -8.42 -1.90 2.33
CA GLY A 164 -8.76 -3.29 2.05
C GLY A 164 -7.71 -4.21 2.67
N TYR A 165 -8.18 -5.21 3.40
CA TYR A 165 -7.35 -6.28 3.95
C TYR A 165 -7.72 -7.60 3.32
N GLY A 166 -6.72 -8.44 3.07
CA GLY A 166 -6.88 -9.81 2.64
C GLY A 166 -5.57 -10.41 2.13
N LEU A 167 -5.64 -11.67 1.75
CA LEU A 167 -4.51 -12.49 1.36
C LEU A 167 -4.75 -13.08 -0.03
N THR A 168 -3.71 -13.62 -0.66
CA THR A 168 -3.89 -14.32 -1.96
C THR A 168 -4.81 -15.53 -1.79
N GLU A 169 -4.70 -16.18 -0.64
CA GLU A 169 -5.43 -17.32 -0.16
C GLU A 169 -6.92 -17.00 0.14
N THR A 170 -7.34 -15.73 0.06
CA THR A 170 -8.72 -15.28 0.33
C THR A 170 -9.34 -14.53 -0.86
N SER A 171 -8.79 -14.71 -2.06
CA SER A 171 -9.39 -14.31 -3.35
C SER A 171 -9.97 -12.88 -3.51
N PRO A 172 -9.23 -11.78 -3.29
CA PRO A 172 -8.11 -11.57 -2.38
C PRO A 172 -8.53 -10.76 -1.13
N GLY A 173 -9.83 -10.53 -0.91
CA GLY A 173 -10.36 -9.59 0.08
C GLY A 173 -11.02 -10.30 1.26
N LEU A 174 -10.78 -9.80 2.47
CA LEU A 174 -11.42 -10.21 3.70
C LEU A 174 -12.26 -9.09 4.31
N CYS A 175 -11.69 -7.90 4.39
CA CYS A 175 -12.36 -6.73 4.96
C CYS A 175 -12.20 -5.53 4.03
N ILE A 176 -13.18 -4.62 4.08
CA ILE A 176 -13.12 -3.33 3.39
C ILE A 176 -13.67 -2.23 4.28
N SER A 177 -12.89 -1.17 4.48
CA SER A 177 -13.27 -0.07 5.36
C SER A 177 -14.36 0.78 4.74
N THR A 178 -15.21 1.34 5.59
CA THR A 178 -16.03 2.50 5.21
C THR A 178 -15.20 3.77 5.39
N SER A 179 -15.70 4.90 4.91
CA SER A 179 -15.00 6.19 4.99
C SER A 179 -14.93 6.78 6.41
N GLN A 180 -15.56 6.16 7.41
CA GLN A 180 -15.82 6.78 8.71
C GLN A 180 -14.83 6.35 9.81
N THR A 181 -14.22 5.17 9.69
CA THR A 181 -13.35 4.62 10.74
C THR A 181 -11.90 4.60 10.28
N LEU A 182 -11.12 5.62 10.68
CA LEU A 182 -9.71 5.72 10.34
C LEU A 182 -8.90 4.59 11.00
N GLY A 183 -7.95 4.00 10.29
CA GLY A 183 -7.06 2.95 10.81
C GLY A 183 -7.68 1.55 10.82
N SER A 184 -9.00 1.43 10.74
CA SER A 184 -9.66 0.14 10.53
C SER A 184 -9.62 -0.28 9.06
N VAL A 185 -9.57 -1.60 8.83
CA VAL A 185 -9.77 -2.23 7.52
C VAL A 185 -11.24 -2.57 7.27
N GLY A 186 -12.14 -2.17 8.16
CA GLY A 186 -13.59 -2.36 8.09
C GLY A 186 -14.08 -3.70 8.61
N PRO A 187 -15.39 -3.95 8.48
CA PRO A 187 -15.97 -5.24 8.82
C PRO A 187 -15.59 -6.30 7.76
N PRO A 188 -15.75 -7.60 8.08
CA PRO A 188 -15.63 -8.68 7.11
C PRO A 188 -16.59 -8.50 5.93
N LEU A 189 -16.18 -8.96 4.75
CA LEU A 189 -17.02 -9.00 3.56
C LEU A 189 -18.24 -9.92 3.78
N PRO A 190 -19.34 -9.72 3.03
CA PRO A 190 -20.52 -10.57 3.14
C PRO A 190 -20.20 -12.07 3.05
N ASN A 191 -20.89 -12.87 3.86
CA ASN A 191 -20.67 -14.32 3.98
C ASN A 191 -19.28 -14.74 4.50
N THR A 192 -18.55 -13.82 5.16
CA THR A 192 -17.28 -14.10 5.82
C THR A 192 -17.47 -14.10 7.33
N LEU A 193 -17.06 -15.20 7.97
CA LEU A 193 -16.87 -15.26 9.41
C LEU A 193 -15.43 -14.87 9.73
N LEU A 194 -15.26 -14.05 10.75
CA LEU A 194 -13.95 -13.63 11.27
C LEU A 194 -13.97 -13.80 12.78
N THR A 195 -12.88 -14.32 13.32
CA THR A 195 -12.65 -14.39 14.76
C THR A 195 -11.18 -14.08 15.07
N ILE A 196 -10.90 -13.77 16.32
CA ILE A 196 -9.55 -13.52 16.81
C ILE A 196 -9.22 -14.65 17.77
N VAL A 197 -8.06 -15.27 17.62
CA VAL A 197 -7.62 -16.37 18.47
C VAL A 197 -6.27 -16.07 19.09
N ASP A 198 -6.08 -16.54 20.31
CA ASP A 198 -4.77 -16.51 20.95
C ASP A 198 -3.82 -17.47 20.22
N PRO A 199 -2.65 -17.02 19.71
CA PRO A 199 -1.76 -17.87 18.92
C PRO A 199 -1.17 -19.07 19.67
N GLU A 200 -1.14 -19.03 21.01
CA GLU A 200 -0.54 -20.08 21.84
C GLU A 200 -1.58 -21.11 22.30
N SER A 201 -2.68 -20.63 22.87
CA SER A 201 -3.75 -21.46 23.44
C SER A 201 -4.85 -21.82 22.43
N GLN A 202 -4.87 -21.16 21.27
CA GLN A 202 -5.90 -21.30 20.22
C GLN A 202 -7.33 -21.00 20.69
N LYS A 203 -7.48 -20.32 21.83
CA LYS A 203 -8.77 -19.88 22.34
C LYS A 203 -9.28 -18.67 21.57
N VAL A 204 -10.58 -18.63 21.32
CA VAL A 204 -11.25 -17.44 20.79
C VAL A 204 -11.16 -16.31 21.81
N LEU A 205 -10.73 -15.15 21.36
CA LEU A 205 -10.61 -13.92 22.12
C LEU A 205 -11.85 -13.02 21.93
N GLY A 206 -12.10 -12.17 22.92
CA GLY A 206 -13.19 -11.21 22.96
C GLY A 206 -12.91 -9.91 22.22
N VAL A 207 -13.86 -8.98 22.32
CA VAL A 207 -13.78 -7.63 21.74
C VAL A 207 -12.56 -6.89 22.29
N GLY A 208 -11.78 -6.25 21.41
CA GLY A 208 -10.59 -5.47 21.78
C GLY A 208 -9.39 -6.30 22.22
N GLU A 209 -9.50 -7.63 22.29
CA GLU A 209 -8.36 -8.49 22.59
C GLU A 209 -7.56 -8.78 21.32
N HIS A 210 -6.23 -8.80 21.47
CA HIS A 210 -5.29 -8.90 20.36
C HIS A 210 -4.85 -10.34 20.14
N GLY A 211 -4.97 -10.85 18.92
CA GLY A 211 -4.59 -12.21 18.57
C GLY A 211 -4.51 -12.43 17.06
N GLU A 212 -4.34 -13.68 16.65
CA GLU A 212 -4.33 -14.05 15.24
C GLU A 212 -5.71 -13.96 14.63
N ILE A 213 -5.79 -13.31 13.46
CA ILE A 213 -7.02 -13.22 12.68
C ILE A 213 -7.28 -14.59 12.02
N CYS A 214 -8.45 -15.15 12.30
CA CYS A 214 -8.93 -16.38 11.66
C CYS A 214 -10.18 -16.10 10.85
N VAL A 215 -10.27 -16.69 9.67
CA VAL A 215 -11.37 -16.44 8.73
C VAL A 215 -11.96 -17.71 8.17
N LYS A 216 -13.27 -17.70 7.90
CA LYS A 216 -13.98 -18.78 7.23
C LYS A 216 -15.02 -18.19 6.28
N GLY A 217 -15.00 -18.60 5.03
CA GLY A 217 -15.90 -18.04 4.02
C GLY A 217 -15.68 -18.62 2.63
N PRO A 218 -16.57 -18.32 1.67
CA PRO A 218 -16.53 -18.87 0.32
C PRO A 218 -15.31 -18.42 -0.50
N GLN A 219 -14.62 -17.37 -0.09
CA GLN A 219 -13.44 -16.81 -0.75
C GLN A 219 -12.11 -17.48 -0.33
N VAL A 220 -12.13 -18.25 0.76
CA VAL A 220 -10.95 -19.01 1.23
C VAL A 220 -10.58 -20.03 0.17
N MET A 221 -9.28 -20.12 -0.14
CA MET A 221 -8.76 -21.00 -1.17
C MET A 221 -9.08 -22.48 -0.88
N LEU A 222 -9.04 -23.30 -1.92
CA LEU A 222 -9.14 -24.76 -1.78
C LEU A 222 -7.89 -25.38 -1.13
N GLY A 223 -6.75 -24.69 -1.17
CA GLY A 223 -5.46 -25.17 -0.71
C GLY A 223 -4.33 -24.90 -1.70
N TYR A 224 -3.10 -25.15 -1.27
CA TYR A 224 -1.91 -24.99 -2.10
C TYR A 224 -1.76 -26.16 -3.09
N TYR A 225 -1.43 -25.84 -4.34
CA TYR A 225 -1.21 -26.84 -5.37
C TYR A 225 -0.06 -27.79 -5.00
N LYS A 226 -0.37 -29.09 -4.87
CA LYS A 226 0.59 -30.16 -4.51
C LYS A 226 1.32 -29.92 -3.18
N ASN A 227 0.73 -29.19 -2.24
CA ASN A 227 1.30 -28.98 -0.93
C ASN A 227 0.22 -29.05 0.16
N GLN A 228 -0.17 -30.29 0.49
CA GLN A 228 -1.21 -30.54 1.48
C GLN A 228 -0.75 -30.12 2.88
N GLU A 229 0.50 -30.39 3.25
CA GLU A 229 1.06 -30.00 4.55
C GLU A 229 0.93 -28.48 4.78
N ALA A 230 1.31 -27.64 3.80
CA ALA A 230 1.13 -26.20 3.92
C ALA A 230 -0.35 -25.77 3.96
N THR A 231 -1.24 -26.56 3.36
CA THR A 231 -2.69 -26.31 3.40
C THR A 231 -3.24 -26.62 4.78
N ASP A 232 -2.92 -27.78 5.34
CA ASP A 232 -3.38 -28.24 6.66
C ASP A 232 -2.80 -27.38 7.80
N ASN A 233 -1.61 -26.81 7.61
CA ASN A 233 -1.01 -25.85 8.55
C ASN A 233 -1.73 -24.49 8.56
N MET A 234 -2.51 -24.17 7.53
CA MET A 234 -3.18 -22.87 7.42
C MET A 234 -4.70 -22.98 7.55
N ILE A 235 -5.28 -24.09 7.08
CA ILE A 235 -6.72 -24.33 7.05
C ILE A 235 -7.03 -25.53 7.94
N THR A 236 -7.82 -25.30 8.98
CA THR A 236 -8.30 -26.34 9.88
C THR A 236 -9.30 -27.25 9.18
N SER A 237 -9.46 -28.46 9.72
CA SER A 237 -10.44 -29.44 9.20
C SER A 237 -11.89 -28.94 9.21
N ASP A 238 -12.23 -28.00 10.08
CA ASP A 238 -13.54 -27.36 10.15
C ASP A 238 -13.65 -26.08 9.29
N GLY A 239 -12.62 -25.76 8.49
CA GLY A 239 -12.64 -24.75 7.44
C GLY A 239 -12.27 -23.32 7.87
N TRP A 240 -11.69 -23.15 9.06
CA TRP A 240 -11.08 -21.89 9.47
C TRP A 240 -9.67 -21.78 8.91
N MET A 241 -9.32 -20.59 8.45
CA MET A 241 -8.00 -20.28 7.92
C MET A 241 -7.29 -19.30 8.87
N TYR A 242 -6.11 -19.67 9.35
CA TYR A 242 -5.19 -18.81 10.08
C TYR A 242 -4.48 -17.88 9.09
N THR A 243 -4.61 -16.56 9.27
CA THR A 243 -4.01 -15.61 8.32
C THR A 243 -2.52 -15.39 8.57
N GLY A 244 -2.02 -15.68 9.78
CA GLY A 244 -0.68 -15.29 10.22
C GLY A 244 -0.53 -13.80 10.50
N ASP A 245 -1.64 -13.06 10.54
CA ASP A 245 -1.69 -11.62 10.84
C ASP A 245 -2.38 -11.41 12.20
N ILE A 246 -1.85 -10.48 12.98
CA ILE A 246 -2.34 -10.12 14.32
C ILE A 246 -3.24 -8.91 14.20
N GLY A 247 -4.35 -8.94 14.94
CA GLY A 247 -5.31 -7.86 14.99
C GLY A 247 -6.36 -8.06 16.08
N TYR A 248 -7.35 -7.18 16.05
CA TYR A 248 -8.50 -7.21 16.93
C TYR A 248 -9.72 -6.63 16.20
N PHE A 249 -10.91 -6.77 16.80
CA PHE A 249 -12.10 -6.03 16.39
C PHE A 249 -12.68 -5.25 17.57
N ASP A 250 -13.27 -4.09 17.29
CA ASP A 250 -13.92 -3.25 18.29
C ASP A 250 -15.40 -3.65 18.50
N GLU A 251 -16.09 -2.91 19.38
CA GLU A 251 -17.50 -3.14 19.73
C GLU A 251 -18.44 -3.00 18.52
N ASP A 252 -18.04 -2.24 17.50
CA ASP A 252 -18.78 -2.05 16.25
C ASP A 252 -18.45 -3.13 15.19
N GLY A 253 -17.58 -4.10 15.54
CA GLY A 253 -17.13 -5.16 14.64
C GLY A 253 -16.16 -4.68 13.56
N MET A 254 -15.52 -3.52 13.75
CA MET A 254 -14.52 -3.00 12.84
C MET A 254 -13.18 -3.66 13.12
N VAL A 255 -12.53 -4.18 12.08
CA VAL A 255 -11.30 -4.96 12.21
C VAL A 255 -10.08 -4.04 12.10
N TYR A 256 -9.08 -4.26 12.95
CA TYR A 256 -7.80 -3.55 12.93
C TYR A 256 -6.68 -4.57 12.77
N VAL A 257 -5.81 -4.34 11.79
CA VAL A 257 -4.68 -5.21 11.49
C VAL A 257 -3.41 -4.53 11.97
N GLU A 258 -2.66 -5.21 12.83
CA GLU A 258 -1.46 -4.66 13.46
C GLU A 258 -0.21 -5.03 12.68
N ASP A 259 0.18 -6.31 12.70
CA ASP A 259 1.35 -6.81 11.98
C ASP A 259 1.27 -8.32 11.77
N ARG A 260 2.26 -8.90 11.08
CA ARG A 260 2.37 -10.36 10.92
C ARG A 260 2.89 -10.99 12.21
N LEU A 261 2.29 -12.11 12.60
CA LEU A 261 2.72 -12.90 13.76
C LEU A 261 4.22 -13.25 13.71
N LYS A 262 4.73 -13.59 12.52
CA LYS A 262 6.15 -13.91 12.31
C LYS A 262 7.09 -12.69 12.34
N GLU A 263 6.53 -11.49 12.26
CA GLU A 263 7.30 -10.24 12.19
C GLU A 263 7.29 -9.48 13.53
N LEU A 264 6.46 -9.90 14.50
CA LEU A 264 6.45 -9.36 15.86
C LEU A 264 7.80 -9.52 16.56
N ILE A 265 8.20 -8.45 17.25
CA ILE A 265 9.45 -8.37 17.98
C ILE A 265 9.21 -8.88 19.40
N LYS A 266 9.97 -9.89 19.80
CA LYS A 266 9.82 -10.55 21.11
C LYS A 266 10.73 -9.90 22.14
N TYR A 267 10.26 -8.79 22.71
CA TYR A 267 10.98 -8.09 23.78
C TYR A 267 10.49 -8.58 25.16
N LYS A 268 11.34 -9.36 25.82
CA LYS A 268 11.02 -10.04 27.09
C LYS A 268 9.71 -10.84 26.95
N GLY A 269 8.77 -10.68 27.87
CA GLY A 269 7.44 -11.31 27.80
C GLY A 269 6.42 -10.52 26.98
N THR A 270 6.84 -9.52 26.20
CA THR A 270 5.93 -8.67 25.42
C THR A 270 6.22 -8.76 23.93
N GLN A 271 5.17 -8.64 23.13
CA GLN A 271 5.27 -8.60 21.68
C GLN A 271 5.11 -7.15 21.21
N VAL A 272 6.02 -6.69 20.36
CA VAL A 272 6.00 -5.34 19.80
C VAL A 272 5.76 -5.45 18.31
N ALA A 273 4.73 -4.76 17.81
CA ALA A 273 4.42 -4.68 16.39
C ALA A 273 5.36 -3.67 15.70
N PRO A 274 6.23 -4.10 14.77
CA PRO A 274 7.04 -3.18 13.97
C PRO A 274 6.22 -2.09 13.26
N ALA A 275 5.07 -2.45 12.67
CA ALA A 275 4.25 -1.54 11.89
C ALA A 275 3.75 -0.32 12.71
N GLU A 276 3.49 -0.50 14.01
CA GLU A 276 3.10 0.59 14.91
C GLU A 276 4.25 1.62 15.07
N LEU A 277 5.47 1.12 15.30
CA LEU A 277 6.65 1.96 15.42
C LEU A 277 7.02 2.63 14.09
N GLU A 278 6.85 1.93 12.97
CA GLU A 278 7.06 2.47 11.62
C GLU A 278 6.06 3.59 11.31
N ALA A 279 4.77 3.37 11.59
CA ALA A 279 3.74 4.38 11.41
C ALA A 279 4.07 5.63 12.22
N LEU A 280 4.50 5.46 13.47
CA LEU A 280 4.92 6.57 14.32
C LEU A 280 6.16 7.29 13.75
N LEU A 281 7.20 6.56 13.37
CA LEU A 281 8.42 7.15 12.78
C LEU A 281 8.11 7.97 11.53
N LEU A 282 7.19 7.50 10.69
CA LEU A 282 6.73 8.21 9.50
C LEU A 282 5.97 9.51 9.82
N THR A 283 5.60 9.79 11.07
CA THR A 283 5.04 11.10 11.46
C THR A 283 6.12 12.16 11.66
N HIS A 284 7.40 11.78 11.80
CA HIS A 284 8.49 12.74 11.97
C HIS A 284 8.69 13.56 10.68
N PRO A 285 8.84 14.91 10.77
CA PRO A 285 8.95 15.77 9.59
C PRO A 285 10.18 15.45 8.74
N ASP A 286 11.27 15.01 9.35
CA ASP A 286 12.53 14.73 8.64
C ASP A 286 12.69 13.28 8.18
N ILE A 287 11.78 12.38 8.57
CA ILE A 287 11.81 10.98 8.16
C ILE A 287 11.03 10.80 6.86
N GLN A 288 11.73 10.28 5.85
CA GLN A 288 11.18 9.93 4.55
C GLN A 288 10.61 8.51 4.53
N ASP A 289 11.31 7.55 5.12
CA ASP A 289 10.89 6.15 5.16
C ASP A 289 11.45 5.45 6.40
N ALA A 290 10.80 4.39 6.87
CA ALA A 290 11.22 3.66 8.06
C ALA A 290 10.89 2.16 7.97
N ALA A 291 11.71 1.35 8.62
CA ALA A 291 11.45 -0.05 8.90
C ALA A 291 11.94 -0.39 10.31
N VAL A 292 11.25 -1.28 11.00
CA VAL A 292 11.61 -1.73 12.35
C VAL A 292 11.72 -3.25 12.37
N VAL A 293 12.75 -3.76 13.04
CA VAL A 293 13.00 -5.19 13.23
C VAL A 293 13.51 -5.46 14.64
N GLY A 294 13.33 -6.69 15.10
CA GLY A 294 13.95 -7.17 16.33
C GLY A 294 15.40 -7.55 16.09
N VAL A 295 16.31 -7.06 16.95
CA VAL A 295 17.72 -7.49 16.97
C VAL A 295 17.96 -8.42 18.14
N PRO A 296 18.68 -9.53 17.99
CA PRO A 296 18.90 -10.48 19.09
C PRO A 296 19.59 -9.84 20.29
N ASP A 297 19.11 -10.15 21.49
CA ASP A 297 19.69 -9.72 22.77
C ASP A 297 19.60 -10.86 23.80
N GLN A 298 20.67 -11.06 24.56
CA GLN A 298 20.76 -12.20 25.50
C GLN A 298 19.78 -12.10 26.67
N ALA A 299 19.44 -10.88 27.12
CA ALA A 299 18.60 -10.67 28.30
C ALA A 299 17.13 -10.41 27.93
N ALA A 300 16.89 -9.79 26.79
CA ALA A 300 15.57 -9.36 26.33
C ALA A 300 15.00 -10.25 25.21
N GLY A 301 15.76 -11.18 24.65
CA GLY A 301 15.37 -11.96 23.47
C GLY A 301 15.58 -11.15 22.20
N GLU A 302 14.73 -10.16 21.94
CA GLU A 302 14.90 -9.18 20.87
C GLU A 302 14.74 -7.74 21.36
N LEU A 303 15.52 -6.82 20.81
CA LEU A 303 15.36 -5.37 21.00
C LEU A 303 14.82 -4.71 19.72
N PRO A 304 13.80 -3.84 19.79
CA PRO A 304 13.37 -3.09 18.61
C PRO A 304 14.47 -2.15 18.10
N ARG A 305 14.86 -2.30 16.83
CA ARG A 305 15.78 -1.38 16.10
C ARG A 305 15.05 -0.77 14.92
N ALA A 306 15.22 0.53 14.73
CA ALA A 306 14.71 1.24 13.56
C ALA A 306 15.79 1.41 12.50
N PHE A 307 15.40 1.25 11.24
CA PHE A 307 16.14 1.62 10.05
C PHE A 307 15.40 2.78 9.39
N VAL A 308 16.10 3.90 9.19
CA VAL A 308 15.46 5.17 8.82
C VAL A 308 16.10 5.74 7.56
N VAL A 309 15.26 6.25 6.66
CA VAL A 309 15.70 7.08 5.53
C VAL A 309 15.28 8.50 5.85
N VAL A 310 16.26 9.41 5.95
CA VAL A 310 16.01 10.83 6.19
C VAL A 310 15.77 11.57 4.89
N LYS A 311 15.06 12.70 4.98
CA LYS A 311 14.89 13.61 3.85
C LYS A 311 16.25 14.25 3.48
N PRO A 312 16.47 14.60 2.20
CA PRO A 312 17.69 15.28 1.77
C PRO A 312 17.93 16.58 2.56
N GLY A 313 19.15 16.76 3.07
CA GLY A 313 19.54 17.96 3.82
C GLY A 313 19.11 17.97 5.29
N SER A 314 18.63 16.85 5.83
CA SER A 314 18.35 16.71 7.26
C SER A 314 19.61 16.30 8.04
N ASP A 315 19.81 16.93 9.20
CA ASP A 315 20.86 16.61 10.17
C ASP A 315 20.34 15.75 11.35
N LEU A 316 19.24 15.02 11.14
CA LEU A 316 18.59 14.21 12.16
C LEU A 316 19.55 13.13 12.70
N THR A 317 19.72 13.05 14.03
CA THR A 317 20.59 12.07 14.68
C THR A 317 19.83 10.84 15.18
N GLU A 318 20.55 9.74 15.44
CA GLU A 318 19.97 8.49 15.96
C GLU A 318 19.29 8.72 17.32
N GLU A 319 19.89 9.54 18.18
CA GLU A 319 19.37 9.90 19.51
C GLU A 319 18.07 10.71 19.40
N GLN A 320 17.99 11.63 18.44
CA GLN A 320 16.79 12.42 18.19
C GLN A 320 15.63 11.53 17.74
N VAL A 321 15.89 10.54 16.88
CA VAL A 321 14.87 9.56 16.45
C VAL A 321 14.43 8.69 17.63
N ALA A 322 15.36 8.16 18.43
CA ALA A 322 15.03 7.33 19.58
C ALA A 322 14.20 8.10 20.62
N SER A 323 14.60 9.34 20.92
CA SER A 323 13.88 10.24 21.85
C SER A 323 12.48 10.58 21.35
N PHE A 324 12.32 10.83 20.04
CA PHE A 324 11.01 11.08 19.43
C PHE A 324 10.02 9.93 19.64
N VAL A 325 10.50 8.69 19.53
CA VAL A 325 9.66 7.50 19.76
C VAL A 325 9.38 7.32 21.25
N GLU A 326 10.41 7.47 22.10
CA GLU A 326 10.31 7.27 23.55
C GLU A 326 9.23 8.10 24.22
N GLY A 327 9.01 9.34 23.76
CA GLY A 327 7.96 10.22 24.30
C GLY A 327 6.51 9.83 23.93
N LYS A 328 6.31 8.81 23.09
CA LYS A 328 5.00 8.51 22.48
C LYS A 328 4.58 7.04 22.58
N VAL A 329 5.45 6.16 23.07
CA VAL A 329 5.18 4.72 23.15
C VAL A 329 5.44 4.17 24.55
N ALA A 330 4.78 3.06 24.86
CA ALA A 330 5.01 2.34 26.10
C ALA A 330 6.46 1.83 26.22
N SER A 331 6.92 1.63 27.46
CA SER A 331 8.34 1.37 27.72
C SER A 331 8.90 0.18 26.94
N TRP A 332 8.15 -0.90 26.77
CA TRP A 332 8.62 -2.09 26.04
C TRP A 332 8.73 -1.90 24.52
N LYS A 333 8.09 -0.86 23.95
CA LYS A 333 8.15 -0.56 22.51
C LYS A 333 9.31 0.39 22.12
N LYS A 334 10.07 0.90 23.09
CA LYS A 334 11.21 1.81 22.83
C LYS A 334 12.27 1.15 21.94
N LEU A 335 12.93 1.95 21.09
CA LEU A 335 13.96 1.53 20.14
C LEU A 335 15.31 1.21 20.82
N ARG A 336 15.32 0.23 21.73
CA ARG A 336 16.52 -0.18 22.49
C ARG A 336 17.60 -0.84 21.64
N GLY A 337 17.22 -1.37 20.48
CA GLY A 337 18.16 -1.87 19.50
C GLY A 337 18.92 -0.75 18.80
N GLY A 338 18.51 0.51 18.96
CA GLY A 338 19.10 1.67 18.32
C GLY A 338 18.38 2.08 17.03
N VAL A 339 18.97 3.05 16.34
CA VAL A 339 18.51 3.56 15.05
C VAL A 339 19.66 3.47 14.08
N GLN A 340 19.41 3.14 12.81
CA GLN A 340 20.43 3.15 11.78
C GLN A 340 19.90 3.84 10.52
N PHE A 341 20.68 4.76 9.96
CA PHE A 341 20.30 5.43 8.72
C PHE A 341 20.66 4.59 7.49
N LEU A 342 19.67 4.43 6.60
CA LEU A 342 19.82 3.78 5.31
C LEU A 342 19.57 4.78 4.18
N LYS A 343 20.10 4.45 2.99
CA LYS A 343 19.77 5.18 1.76
C LYS A 343 18.36 4.88 1.28
N GLU A 344 17.91 3.65 1.46
CA GLU A 344 16.56 3.19 1.09
C GLU A 344 16.14 2.01 1.96
N ILE A 345 14.83 1.87 2.20
CA ILE A 345 14.26 0.69 2.85
C ILE A 345 13.98 -0.37 1.77
N PRO A 346 14.50 -1.61 1.89
CA PRO A 346 14.23 -2.65 0.92
C PRO A 346 12.75 -3.06 0.98
N LYS A 347 12.03 -2.83 -0.11
CA LYS A 347 10.60 -3.15 -0.26
C LYS A 347 10.35 -4.00 -1.50
N SER A 348 9.32 -4.83 -1.43
CA SER A 348 8.79 -5.53 -2.60
C SER A 348 8.11 -4.53 -3.54
N PRO A 349 7.83 -4.91 -4.82
CA PRO A 349 7.09 -4.05 -5.74
C PRO A 349 5.68 -3.65 -5.24
N SER A 350 5.05 -4.43 -4.35
CA SER A 350 3.77 -4.07 -3.73
C SER A 350 3.91 -3.14 -2.53
N GLY A 351 5.13 -2.72 -2.18
CA GLY A 351 5.41 -1.82 -1.06
C GLY A 351 5.65 -2.51 0.27
N LYS A 352 5.53 -3.85 0.35
CA LYS A 352 5.82 -4.60 1.59
C LYS A 352 7.31 -4.50 1.94
N ILE A 353 7.63 -4.15 3.18
CA ILE A 353 9.00 -4.16 3.73
C ILE A 353 9.55 -5.58 3.70
N LEU A 354 10.75 -5.73 3.14
CA LEU A 354 11.46 -7.01 3.06
C LEU A 354 12.36 -7.16 4.29
N ARG A 355 11.77 -7.37 5.47
CA ARG A 355 12.49 -7.51 6.74
C ARG A 355 13.57 -8.59 6.72
N ARG A 356 13.39 -9.67 5.94
CA ARG A 356 14.41 -10.70 5.71
C ARG A 356 15.71 -10.13 5.12
N VAL A 357 15.60 -9.17 4.20
CA VAL A 357 16.77 -8.52 3.58
C VAL A 357 17.44 -7.60 4.60
N ILE A 358 16.65 -6.83 5.35
CA ILE A 358 17.17 -5.96 6.43
C ILE A 358 17.96 -6.79 7.46
N ARG A 359 17.37 -7.89 7.93
CA ARG A 359 18.02 -8.79 8.89
C ARG A 359 19.25 -9.51 8.33
N ALA A 360 19.38 -9.68 7.02
CA ALA A 360 20.52 -10.36 6.41
C ALA A 360 21.69 -9.42 6.08
N ASP A 361 21.37 -8.17 5.75
CA ASP A 361 22.36 -7.18 5.30
C ASP A 361 22.88 -6.30 6.44
N TYR A 362 22.15 -6.20 7.56
CA TYR A 362 22.44 -5.24 8.63
C TYR A 362 22.44 -5.81 10.05
N LEU A 363 22.11 -7.09 10.24
CA LEU A 363 22.26 -7.84 11.49
C LEU A 363 23.15 -9.05 11.23
#